data_AF-A0A4Y2S540-F1
#
_entry.id   AF-A0A4Y2S540-F1
#
_cell.length_a   1.000
_cell.length_b   1.000
_cell.length_c   1.000
_cell.angle_alpha   90.00
_cell.angle_beta   90.00
_cell.angle_gamma   90.00
#
_symmetry.space_group_name_H-M   'P 1'
#
loop_
_entity.id
_entity.type
_entity.pdbx_description
1 polymer ?
#
loop_
_entity_poly.entity_id
_entity_poly.type
_entity_poly.pdbx_seq_one_letter_code
_entity_poly.pdbx_strand_id
1 'polypeptide(L)'
;MEVDNAWPWNILWTGETHFHLQGSINTQNCRIWASENPFQMQPLPLHSQKVNVWCGFTASFIVGPFFFEEICPSNPVTCTVNGTRYESVFRNRLIPALQQRG
;
A
#
# COMPACT_ATOMS: atom_id res chain seq x y z
N MET A 1 -8.86 -29.90 24.51
CA MET A 1 -8.10 -29.39 23.34
C MET A 1 -7.27 -28.24 23.86
N GLU A 2 -5.96 -28.35 23.86
CA GLU A 2 -5.09 -27.18 24.09
C GLU A 2 -5.25 -26.24 22.89
N VAL A 3 -5.64 -25.00 23.16
CA VAL A 3 -5.59 -23.95 22.16
C VAL A 3 -4.15 -23.52 22.08
N ASP A 4 -3.50 -23.76 20.94
CA ASP A 4 -2.18 -23.22 20.66
C ASP A 4 -2.28 -21.69 20.66
N ASN A 5 -1.80 -21.06 21.74
CA ASN A 5 -1.80 -19.60 21.89
C ASN A 5 -0.73 -18.91 21.03
N ALA A 6 0.11 -19.66 20.29
CA ALA A 6 1.13 -19.09 19.43
C ALA A 6 0.61 -18.66 18.05
N TRP A 7 -0.64 -19.00 17.69
CA TRP A 7 -1.22 -18.66 16.38
C TRP A 7 -1.09 -17.18 15.96
N PRO A 8 -1.17 -16.15 16.84
CA PRO A 8 -1.03 -14.76 16.44
C PRO A 8 0.35 -14.42 15.87
N TRP A 9 1.39 -15.17 16.27
CA TRP A 9 2.77 -14.99 15.79
C TRP A 9 2.99 -15.55 14.38
N ASN A 10 2.07 -16.40 13.91
CA ASN A 10 2.13 -17.04 12.60
C ASN A 10 1.23 -16.36 11.56
N ILE A 11 0.59 -15.24 11.91
CA ILE A 11 -0.23 -14.47 10.98
C ILE A 11 0.64 -13.51 10.18
N LEU A 12 0.49 -13.56 8.86
CA LEU A 12 0.93 -12.50 7.97
C LEU A 12 -0.25 -11.60 7.61
N TRP A 13 -0.21 -10.36 8.07
CA TRP A 13 -1.16 -9.31 7.70
C TRP A 13 -0.67 -8.66 6.43
N THR A 14 -1.56 -8.39 5.47
CA THR A 14 -1.18 -7.81 4.17
C THR A 14 -2.19 -6.75 3.76
N GLY A 15 -1.77 -5.83 2.90
CA GLY A 15 -2.68 -4.89 2.28
C GLY A 15 -2.02 -4.07 1.19
N GLU A 16 -2.86 -3.35 0.46
CA GLU A 16 -2.47 -2.45 -0.60
C GLU A 16 -2.83 -1.02 -0.21
N THR A 17 -2.01 -0.08 -0.65
CA THR A 17 -2.31 1.35 -0.50
C THR A 17 -1.79 2.16 -1.68
N HIS A 18 -2.42 3.32 -1.88
CA HIS A 18 -2.02 4.31 -2.87
C HIS A 18 -1.30 5.46 -2.17
N PHE A 19 -0.11 5.80 -2.64
CA PHE A 19 0.57 7.04 -2.23
C PHE A 19 0.54 8.03 -3.39
N HIS A 20 -0.14 9.15 -3.18
CA HIS A 20 -0.22 10.23 -4.15
C HIS A 20 1.03 11.10 -4.07
N LEU A 21 1.67 11.37 -5.21
CA LEU A 21 2.92 12.14 -5.27
C LEU A 21 2.71 13.66 -5.16
N GLN A 22 1.45 14.11 -5.29
CA GLN A 22 1.06 15.51 -5.25
C GLN A 22 0.64 15.98 -3.85
N GLY A 23 0.85 15.16 -2.81
CA GLY A 23 0.53 15.53 -1.43
C GLY A 23 -0.97 15.78 -1.19
N SER A 24 -1.85 15.08 -1.93
CA SER A 24 -3.29 15.21 -1.73
C SER A 24 -3.66 14.77 -0.31
N ILE A 25 -4.38 15.64 0.38
CA ILE A 25 -4.87 15.37 1.74
C ILE A 25 -6.14 14.53 1.61
N ASN A 26 -6.22 13.45 2.39
CA ASN A 26 -7.45 12.69 2.50
C ASN A 26 -8.59 13.61 2.98
N THR A 27 -9.77 13.51 2.37
CA THR A 27 -10.90 14.41 2.67
C THR A 27 -11.33 14.37 4.13
N GLN A 28 -11.17 13.22 4.82
CA GLN A 28 -11.47 13.08 6.24
C GLN A 28 -10.43 13.77 7.13
N ASN A 29 -9.20 13.95 6.62
CA ASN A 29 -8.12 14.67 7.30
C ASN A 29 -8.03 16.15 6.89
N CYS A 30 -8.77 16.59 5.87
CA CYS A 30 -8.76 17.97 5.41
C CYS A 30 -9.66 18.83 6.31
N ARG A 31 -9.06 19.40 7.37
CA ARG A 31 -9.75 20.27 8.32
C ARG A 31 -9.26 21.71 8.17
N ILE A 32 -10.14 22.58 7.69
CA ILE A 32 -9.90 24.01 7.54
C ILE A 32 -10.49 24.71 8.76
N TRP A 33 -9.66 25.46 9.49
CA TRP A 33 -10.08 26.23 10.66
C TRP A 33 -10.18 27.70 10.31
N ALA A 34 -11.28 28.33 10.70
CA ALA A 34 -11.52 29.76 10.58
C ALA A 34 -12.53 30.20 11.66
N SER A 35 -12.54 31.49 11.99
CA SER A 35 -13.52 32.06 12.94
C SER A 35 -14.94 32.10 12.39
N GLU A 36 -15.08 32.09 11.06
CA GLU A 36 -16.34 32.03 10.32
C GLU A 36 -16.22 30.97 9.20
N ASN A 37 -17.33 30.53 8.61
CA ASN A 37 -17.29 29.53 7.55
C ASN A 37 -16.47 30.04 6.35
N PRO A 38 -15.31 29.42 6.03
CA PRO A 38 -14.41 29.96 5.01
C PRO A 38 -14.91 29.72 3.58
N PHE A 39 -16.00 28.96 3.37
CA PHE A 39 -16.49 28.53 2.05
C PHE A 39 -15.40 27.95 1.15
N GLN A 40 -14.36 27.37 1.76
CA GLN A 40 -13.16 26.97 1.06
C GLN A 40 -13.24 25.51 0.64
N MET A 41 -12.97 25.27 -0.64
CA MET A 41 -12.83 23.93 -1.20
C MET A 41 -11.44 23.81 -1.80
N GLN A 42 -10.76 22.68 -1.53
CA GLN A 42 -9.50 22.35 -2.17
C GLN A 42 -9.78 21.48 -3.40
N PRO A 43 -9.58 21.99 -4.63
CA PRO A 43 -9.71 21.17 -5.82
C PRO A 43 -8.58 20.13 -5.87
N LEU A 44 -8.93 18.89 -6.23
CA LEU A 44 -7.97 17.80 -6.39
C LEU A 44 -8.06 17.25 -7.83
N PRO A 45 -6.91 16.97 -8.48
CA PRO A 45 -6.90 16.32 -9.78
C PRO A 45 -7.50 14.90 -9.69
N LEU A 46 -8.44 14.58 -10.58
CA LEU A 46 -9.06 13.24 -10.64
C LEU A 46 -8.03 12.13 -10.89
N HIS A 47 -6.99 12.43 -11.67
CA HIS A 47 -5.92 11.51 -12.04
C HIS A 47 -4.56 12.00 -11.56
N SER A 48 -4.47 12.34 -10.27
CA SER A 48 -3.19 12.64 -9.64
C SER A 48 -2.23 11.45 -9.73
N GLN A 49 -0.95 11.73 -9.99
CA GLN A 49 0.07 10.69 -10.04
C GLN A 49 0.18 10.02 -8.68
N LYS A 50 0.17 8.69 -8.69
CA LYS A 50 0.21 7.85 -7.49
C LYS A 50 1.04 6.61 -7.77
N VAL A 51 1.54 6.01 -6.69
CA VAL A 51 2.15 4.68 -6.69
C VAL A 51 1.25 3.72 -5.93
N ASN A 52 1.11 2.50 -6.45
CA ASN A 52 0.38 1.43 -5.79
C ASN A 52 1.40 0.50 -5.12
N VAL A 53 1.21 0.25 -3.83
CA VAL A 53 2.15 -0.51 -3.01
C VAL A 53 1.42 -1.64 -2.33
N TRP A 54 2.01 -2.83 -2.37
CA TRP A 54 1.68 -3.95 -1.50
C TRP A 54 2.68 -4.00 -0.33
N CYS A 55 2.18 -4.23 0.88
CA CYS A 55 3.03 -4.48 2.04
C CYS A 55 2.33 -5.48 2.97
N GLY A 56 3.13 -6.24 3.72
CA GLY A 56 2.64 -7.06 4.80
C GLY A 56 3.54 -7.01 6.01
N PHE A 57 3.05 -7.50 7.14
CA PHE A 57 3.82 -7.63 8.35
C PHE A 57 3.36 -8.84 9.15
N THR A 58 4.32 -9.46 9.84
CA THR A 58 4.07 -10.44 10.90
C THR A 58 4.29 -9.75 12.25
N ALA A 59 4.10 -10.47 13.35
CA ALA A 59 4.45 -9.97 14.67
C ALA A 59 5.96 -9.68 14.84
N SER A 60 6.81 -10.19 13.93
CA SER A 60 8.28 -10.11 14.04
C SER A 60 8.94 -9.19 13.02
N PHE A 61 8.35 -9.01 11.84
CA PHE A 61 8.96 -8.18 10.79
C PHE A 61 7.97 -7.70 9.73
N ILE A 62 8.39 -6.68 8.99
CA ILE A 62 7.71 -6.16 7.81
C ILE A 62 8.24 -6.86 6.54
N VAL A 63 7.34 -7.14 5.60
CA VAL A 63 7.61 -7.71 4.27
C VAL A 63 7.13 -6.74 3.19
N GLY A 64 7.97 -6.53 2.18
CA GLY A 64 7.82 -5.42 1.23
C GLY A 64 8.56 -4.17 1.72
N PRO A 65 8.22 -2.97 1.23
CA PRO A 65 7.16 -2.66 0.27
C PRO A 65 7.43 -3.21 -1.14
N PHE A 66 6.37 -3.65 -1.83
CA PHE A 66 6.41 -4.06 -3.23
C PHE A 66 5.57 -3.12 -4.08
N PHE A 67 6.22 -2.39 -4.97
CA PHE A 67 5.57 -1.49 -5.91
C PHE A 67 4.97 -2.26 -7.09
N PHE A 68 3.77 -1.85 -7.51
CA PHE A 68 3.16 -2.25 -8.78
C PHE A 68 3.57 -1.23 -9.85
N GLU A 69 4.65 -1.55 -10.54
CA GLU A 69 5.22 -0.71 -11.60
C GLU A 69 5.63 -1.57 -12.81
N GLU A 70 5.55 -0.97 -14.00
CA GLU A 70 6.10 -1.51 -15.22
C GLU A 70 7.34 -0.73 -15.61
N ILE A 71 8.40 -1.45 -15.97
CA ILE A 71 9.66 -0.85 -16.39
C ILE A 71 9.49 -0.42 -17.86
N CYS A 72 9.42 0.88 -18.09
CA CYS A 72 9.49 1.47 -19.43
C CYS A 72 10.87 2.08 -19.68
N PRO A 73 11.30 2.25 -20.95
CA PRO A 73 12.63 2.80 -21.28
C PRO A 73 12.90 4.19 -20.71
N SER A 74 11.86 4.98 -20.47
CA SER A 74 11.97 6.34 -19.95
C SER A 74 11.96 6.40 -18.42
N ASN A 75 10.99 5.76 -17.77
CA ASN A 75 10.84 5.68 -16.32
C ASN A 75 9.86 4.55 -15.91
N PRO A 76 9.92 4.04 -14.67
CA PRO A 76 8.89 3.15 -14.14
C PRO A 76 7.52 3.83 -14.13
N VAL A 77 6.50 3.11 -14.59
CA VAL A 77 5.12 3.61 -14.62
C VAL A 77 4.28 2.78 -13.66
N THR A 78 3.56 3.44 -12.75
CA THR A 78 2.65 2.74 -11.84
C THR A 78 1.55 2.03 -12.61
N CYS A 79 1.28 0.79 -12.25
CA CYS A 79 0.32 -0.06 -12.92
C CYS A 79 -0.86 -0.42 -12.01
N THR A 80 -2.04 -0.56 -12.60
CA THR A 80 -3.27 -0.96 -11.87
C THR A 80 -3.11 -2.38 -11.30
N VAL A 81 -3.53 -2.59 -10.06
CA VAL A 81 -3.54 -3.93 -9.46
C VAL A 81 -4.62 -4.77 -10.12
N ASN A 82 -4.25 -5.95 -10.61
CA ASN A 82 -5.16 -6.95 -11.16
C ASN A 82 -4.73 -8.34 -10.69
N GLY A 83 -5.54 -9.38 -10.93
CA GLY A 83 -5.26 -10.74 -10.44
C GLY A 83 -3.89 -11.28 -10.85
N THR A 84 -3.49 -11.10 -12.11
CA THR A 84 -2.19 -11.57 -12.62
C THR A 84 -1.01 -10.86 -11.97
N ARG A 85 -1.08 -9.53 -11.82
CA ARG A 85 -0.03 -8.74 -11.16
C ARG A 85 0.03 -9.07 -9.67
N TYR A 86 -1.13 -9.32 -9.04
CA TYR A 86 -1.22 -9.72 -7.65
C TYR A 86 -0.59 -11.10 -7.40
N GLU A 87 -0.92 -12.08 -8.23
CA GLU A 87 -0.30 -13.40 -8.23
C GLU A 87 1.23 -13.31 -8.40
N SER A 88 1.70 -12.45 -9.33
CA SER A 88 3.12 -12.22 -9.54
C SER A 88 3.82 -11.71 -8.28
N VAL A 89 3.19 -10.80 -7.52
CA VAL A 89 3.74 -10.34 -6.23
C VAL A 89 3.89 -11.52 -5.28
N PHE A 90 2.89 -12.41 -5.18
CA PHE A 90 2.99 -13.58 -4.31
C PHE A 90 4.13 -14.53 -4.70
N ARG A 91 4.12 -14.98 -5.96
CA ARG A 91 5.06 -16.00 -6.44
C ARG A 91 6.49 -15.51 -6.49
N ASN A 92 6.69 -14.28 -6.97
CA ASN A 92 8.02 -13.80 -7.33
C ASN A 92 8.66 -12.94 -6.25
N ARG A 93 7.86 -12.38 -5.31
CA ARG A 93 8.36 -11.42 -4.31
C ARG A 93 8.06 -11.86 -2.89
N LEU A 94 6.81 -12.18 -2.56
CA LEU A 94 6.42 -12.50 -1.18
C LEU A 94 6.99 -13.85 -0.71
N ILE A 95 6.69 -14.93 -1.42
CA ILE A 95 7.12 -16.28 -1.01
C ILE A 95 8.65 -16.35 -0.88
N PRO A 96 9.45 -15.85 -1.85
CA PRO A 96 10.90 -15.80 -1.69
C PRO A 96 11.35 -14.95 -0.49
N ALA A 97 10.71 -13.81 -0.23
CA ALA A 97 11.07 -12.94 0.90
C ALA A 97 10.79 -13.61 2.26
N LEU A 98 9.72 -14.41 2.36
CA LEU A 98 9.42 -15.19 3.56
C LEU A 98 10.41 -16.33 3.76
N GLN A 99 10.76 -17.05 2.69
CA GLN A 99 11.73 -18.16 2.73
C GLN A 99 13.15 -17.70 3.13
N GLN A 100 13.51 -16.44 2.92
CA GLN A 100 14.78 -15.88 3.38
C GLN A 100 14.81 -15.56 4.88
N ARG A 101 13.65 -15.51 5.54
CA ARG A 101 13.50 -15.08 6.94
C ARG A 101 12.97 -16.16 7.88
N GLY A 102 12.45 -17.26 7.34
CA GLY A 102 12.18 -18.50 8.08
C GLY A 102 13.41 -19.41 8.07
#